data_AF-A0A9E4BX71-F1
#
_entry.id   AF-A0A9E4BX71-F1
#
_cell.length_a   1.000
_cell.length_b   1.000
_cell.length_c   1.000
_cell.angle_alpha   90.00
_cell.angle_beta   90.00
_cell.angle_gamma   90.00
#
_symmetry.space_group_name_H-M   'P 1'
#
loop_
_entity.id
_entity.type
_entity.pdbx_description
1 polymer ?
#
loop_
_entity_poly.entity_id
_entity_poly.type
_entity_poly.pdbx_seq_one_letter_code
_entity_poly.pdbx_strand_id
1 'polypeptide(L)' 'MGDDIDYVTSAFWSPNVESNIALAVMPRSHGSRGTQVKVQLPKDGIVDAEVVRVPFLDPTKERPKSAL' A
#
# COMPACT_ATOMS: atom_id res chain seq x y z
N MET A 1 -15.00 -13.66 9.24
CA MET A 1 -13.61 -14.10 9.37
C MET A 1 -13.09 -14.27 7.97
N GLY A 2 -12.09 -13.47 7.58
CA GLY A 2 -11.33 -13.72 6.35
C GLY A 2 -10.07 -14.47 6.72
N ASP A 3 -9.59 -15.32 5.84
CA ASP A 3 -8.30 -15.99 6.02
C ASP A 3 -7.17 -14.97 5.82
N ASP A 4 -6.11 -15.08 6.63
CA ASP A 4 -4.90 -14.29 6.44
C ASP A 4 -4.29 -14.65 5.08
N ILE A 5 -4.29 -13.69 4.16
CA ILE A 5 -3.85 -13.91 2.78
C ILE A 5 -2.33 -14.05 2.73
N ASP A 6 -1.60 -13.13 3.38
CA ASP A 6 -0.15 -13.07 3.48
C ASP A 6 0.27 -11.92 4.43
N TYR A 7 1.54 -11.48 4.41
CA TYR A 7 2.11 -10.53 5.37
C TYR A 7 2.74 -9.28 4.74
N VAL A 8 2.72 -8.19 5.54
CA VAL A 8 3.43 -6.93 5.25
C VAL A 8 4.91 -7.08 5.60
N THR A 9 5.78 -6.75 4.65
CA THR A 9 7.25 -6.78 4.81
C THR A 9 7.80 -5.49 5.40
N SER A 10 7.22 -4.35 5.03
CA SER A 10 7.60 -3.02 5.52
C SER A 10 6.42 -2.08 5.41
N ALA A 11 6.33 -1.12 6.33
CA ALA A 11 5.30 -0.09 6.34
C ALA A 11 5.86 1.22 6.90
N PHE A 12 5.43 2.35 6.34
CA PHE A 12 5.84 3.69 6.78
C PHE A 12 4.76 4.72 6.46
N TRP A 13 4.69 5.76 7.28
CA TRP A 13 3.87 6.93 6.99
C TRP A 13 4.54 7.81 5.94
N SER A 14 3.78 8.24 4.92
CA SER A 14 4.26 9.18 3.90
C SER A 14 3.56 10.53 4.05
N PRO A 15 4.27 11.60 4.44
CA PRO A 15 3.68 12.95 4.51
C PRO A 15 3.16 13.45 3.16
N ASN A 16 3.75 13.00 2.05
CA ASN A 16 3.33 13.41 0.71
C ASN A 16 2.01 12.78 0.24
N VAL A 17 1.65 11.62 0.80
CA VAL A 17 0.39 10.91 0.51
C VAL A 17 -0.61 11.04 1.66
N GLU A 18 -0.17 11.61 2.80
CA GLU A 18 -0.92 11.71 4.04
C GLU A 18 -1.56 10.38 4.46
N SER A 19 -0.84 9.28 4.24
CA SER A 19 -1.30 7.94 4.55
C SER A 19 -0.14 6.96 4.78
N ASN A 20 -0.44 5.83 5.41
CA ASN A 20 0.47 4.70 5.55
C ASN A 20 0.66 3.99 4.20
N ILE A 21 1.91 3.71 3.85
CA ILE A 21 2.28 2.91 2.68
C ILE A 21 2.96 1.64 3.17
N ALA A 22 2.53 0.50 2.64
CA ALA A 22 3.06 -0.80 2.99
C ALA A 22 3.47 -1.59 1.73
N LEU A 23 4.52 -2.40 1.87
CA LEU A 23 4.90 -3.42 0.90
C LEU A 23 4.53 -4.78 1.48
N ALA A 24 3.79 -5.57 0.71
CA ALA A 24 3.39 -6.92 1.09
C ALA A 24 3.79 -7.91 -0.01
N VAL A 25 4.11 -9.12 0.41
CA VAL A 25 4.08 -10.28 -0.48
C VAL A 25 2.63 -10.78 -0.47
N MET A 26 2.09 -11.17 -1.61
CA MET A 26 0.74 -11.74 -1.69
C MET A 26 0.58 -12.58 -2.96
N PRO A 27 -0.42 -13.47 -3.04
CA PRO A 27 -0.68 -14.22 -4.26
C PRO A 27 -1.16 -13.28 -5.37
N ARG A 28 -0.79 -13.58 -6.62
CA ARG A 28 -1.14 -12.74 -7.78
C ARG A 28 -2.65 -12.53 -7.95
N SER A 29 -3.48 -13.45 -7.47
CA SER A 29 -4.94 -13.32 -7.47
C SER A 29 -5.43 -12.10 -6.68
N HIS A 30 -4.73 -11.72 -5.60
CA HIS A 30 -5.09 -10.59 -4.74
C HIS A 30 -4.29 -9.31 -5.07
N GLY A 31 -3.14 -9.43 -5.74
CA GLY A 31 -2.28 -8.30 -6.14
C GLY A 31 -2.77 -7.45 -7.31
N SER A 32 -4.03 -7.60 -7.73
CA SER A 32 -4.61 -6.73 -8.77
C SER A 32 -4.81 -5.30 -8.25
N ARG A 33 -4.71 -4.32 -9.15
CA ARG A 33 -4.89 -2.91 -8.79
C ARG A 33 -6.33 -2.63 -8.36
N GLY A 34 -6.51 -1.82 -7.33
CA GLY A 34 -7.83 -1.48 -6.81
C GLY A 34 -8.44 -2.58 -5.95
N THR A 35 -7.75 -3.71 -5.76
CA THR A 35 -8.18 -4.73 -4.81
C THR A 35 -8.21 -4.13 -3.41
N GLN A 36 -9.37 -4.18 -2.78
CA GLN A 36 -9.54 -3.81 -1.38
C GLN A 36 -9.07 -4.96 -0.50
N VAL A 37 -8.17 -4.65 0.43
CA VAL A 37 -7.61 -5.60 1.39
C VAL A 37 -7.73 -5.03 2.79
N LYS A 38 -7.70 -5.92 3.79
CA LYS A 38 -7.65 -5.53 5.19
C LYS A 38 -6.26 -5.80 5.72
N VAL A 39 -5.67 -4.83 6.41
CA VAL A 39 -4.31 -4.92 6.96
C VAL A 39 -4.39 -4.80 8.47
N GLN A 40 -3.79 -5.75 9.18
CA GLN A 40 -3.64 -5.69 10.63
C GLN A 40 -2.47 -4.76 10.98
N LEU A 41 -2.77 -3.60 11.56
CA LEU A 41 -1.77 -2.72 12.14
C LEU A 41 -1.44 -3.17 13.58
N PRO A 42 -0.19 -3.00 14.05
CA PRO A 42 0.21 -3.44 15.39
C PRO A 42 -0.53 -2.75 16.55
N LYS A 43 -0.95 -1.49 16.36
CA LYS A 43 -1.60 -0.68 17.41
C LYS A 43 -3.06 -0.38 17.13
N ASP A 44 -3.39 -0.08 15.87
CA ASP A 44 -4.70 0.47 15.49
C ASP A 44 -5.70 -0.60 15.02
N GLY A 45 -5.32 -1.88 15.06
CA GLY A 45 -6.20 -2.97 14.66
C GLY A 45 -6.24 -3.17 13.14
N ILE A 46 -7.32 -3.78 12.66
CA ILE A 46 -7.53 -4.04 11.23
C ILE A 46 -8.03 -2.76 10.55
N VAL A 47 -7.32 -2.31 9.52
CA VAL A 47 -7.71 -1.16 8.68
C VAL A 47 -7.94 -1.57 7.24
N ASP A 48 -8.72 -0.77 6.51
CA ASP A 48 -8.90 -0.94 5.08
C ASP A 48 -7.69 -0.36 4.31
N ALA A 49 -7.29 -1.04 3.25
CA ALA A 49 -6.21 -0.64 2.36
C ALA A 49 -6.49 -1.05 0.91
N GLU A 50 -5.80 -0.41 -0.03
CA GLU A 50 -5.95 -0.67 -1.46
C GLU A 50 -4.61 -1.06 -2.09
N VAL A 51 -4.64 -2.07 -2.97
CA VAL A 51 -3.49 -2.43 -3.80
C VAL A 51 -3.32 -1.40 -4.91
N VAL A 52 -2.28 -0.56 -4.79
CA VAL A 52 -1.95 0.50 -5.75
C VAL A 52 -0.73 0.15 -6.62
N ARG A 53 -0.58 0.85 -7.76
CA ARG A 53 0.65 0.76 -8.56
C ARG A 53 1.74 1.65 -7.99
N VAL A 54 2.97 1.19 -8.11
CA VAL A 54 4.15 2.05 -7.99
C VAL A 54 4.36 2.87 -9.28
N PRO A 55 4.81 4.13 -9.20
CA PRO A 55 5.05 4.90 -7.98
C PRO A 55 3.73 5.34 -7.30
N PHE A 56 3.71 5.32 -5.96
CA PHE A 56 2.52 5.69 -5.16
C PHE A 56 2.13 7.15 -5.32
N LEU A 57 3.12 7.99 -5.60
CA LEU A 57 2.99 9.42 -5.78
C LEU A 57 3.28 9.71 -7.25
N ASP A 58 2.28 10.23 -7.96
CA ASP A 58 2.34 10.57 -9.39
C ASP A 58 2.69 9.38 -10.30
N PRO A 59 1.71 8.48 -10.53
CA PRO A 59 1.88 7.34 -11.44
C PRO A 59 2.14 7.77 -12.89
N THR A 60 1.73 8.99 -13.29
CA THR A 60 1.89 9.54 -14.64
C THR A 60 3.23 10.27 -14.83
N LYS A 61 4.01 10.48 -13.76
CA LYS A 61 5.28 11.22 -13.74
C LYS A 61 5.15 12.67 -14.23
N GLU A 62 4.02 13.30 -13.99
CA GLU A 62 3.76 14.70 -14.38
C GLU A 62 4.57 15.72 -13.59
N ARG A 63 4.97 15.39 -12.36
CA ARG A 63 5.85 16.23 -11.56
C ARG A 63 7.29 16.03 -12.05
N PRO A 64 7.97 17.11 -12.50
CA PRO A 64 9.37 17.01 -12.84
C PRO A 64 10.15 16.50 -11.61
N LYS A 65 11.08 15.56 -11.83
CA LYS A 65 12.07 15.22 -10.80
C LYS A 65 12.71 16.54 -10.38
N SER A 66 12.51 16.94 -9.12
CA SER A 66 13.21 18.11 -8.58
C SER A 66 14.69 17.93 -8.87
N ALA A 67 15.25 18.82 -9.69
CA ALA A 67 16.68 18.93 -9.86
C ALA A 67 17.24 19.44 -8.53
N LEU A 68 17.85 18.53 -7.77
CA LEU A 68 18.82 18.87 -6.75
C LEU A 68 20.19 18.54 -7.32
#